data_AF-A0A382QE20-F1
#
_entry.id   AF-A0A382QE20-F1
#
_cell.length_a   1.000
_cell.length_b   1.000
_cell.length_c   1.000
_cell.angle_alpha   90.00
_cell.angle_beta   90.00
_cell.angle_gamma   90.00
#
_symmetry.space_group_name_H-M   'P 1'
#
loop_
_entity.id
_entity.type
_entity.pdbx_description
1 polymer ?
#
loop_
_entity_poly.entity_id
_entity_poly.type
_entity_poly.pdbx_seq_one_letter_code
_entity_poly.pdbx_strand_id
1 'polypeptide(L)'
;MKKYIFYIIFLILLNSCKGNDNKISNSYPLTIERFDKFFYESTPNDLFDLKKTYPFLFPEQYDNKVWISRLNDSVQKEIYSEVNRVFSNLDNEKTEIQSFYNNFIFYFPKYELPRLITLISDVEYENRVILADSLLLIGLDNYLGSE
;
A
#
# COMPACT_ATOMS: atom_id res chain seq x y z
N MET A 1 -34.89 43.77 14.62
CA MET A 1 -35.22 42.54 13.85
C MET A 1 -34.00 41.95 13.11
N LYS A 2 -33.28 42.69 12.26
CA LYS A 2 -32.05 42.19 11.58
C LYS A 2 -30.96 41.60 12.50
N LYS A 3 -30.72 42.20 13.68
CA LYS A 3 -29.75 41.67 14.67
C LYS A 3 -30.12 40.27 15.20
N TYR A 4 -31.41 40.00 15.40
CA TYR A 4 -31.88 38.70 15.91
C TYR A 4 -31.80 37.61 14.84
N ILE A 5 -32.00 37.95 13.57
CA ILE A 5 -31.81 37.04 12.43
C ILE A 5 -30.35 36.60 12.33
N PHE A 6 -29.39 37.52 12.53
CA PHE A 6 -27.96 37.19 12.54
C PHE A 6 -27.59 36.24 13.69
N TYR A 7 -28.16 36.45 14.88
CA TYR A 7 -27.97 35.55 16.03
C TYR A 7 -28.54 34.15 15.81
N ILE A 8 -29.71 34.04 15.16
CA ILE A 8 -30.33 32.75 14.84
C ILE A 8 -29.50 32.00 13.80
N ILE A 9 -29.00 32.68 12.77
CA ILE A 9 -28.12 32.07 11.75
C ILE A 9 -26.81 31.59 12.39
N PHE A 10 -26.21 32.39 13.28
CA PHE A 10 -25.00 31.99 14.01
C PHE A 10 -25.23 30.74 14.89
N LEU A 11 -26.40 30.63 15.53
CA LEU A 11 -26.73 29.50 16.39
C LEU A 11 -27.01 28.20 15.60
N ILE A 12 -27.52 28.31 14.37
CA ILE A 12 -27.70 27.18 13.44
C ILE A 12 -26.33 26.66 12.96
N LEU A 13 -25.36 27.55 12.71
CA LEU A 13 -23.99 27.15 12.31
C LEU A 13 -23.25 26.36 13.40
N LEU A 14 -23.55 26.61 14.68
CA LEU A 14 -22.93 25.87 15.81
C LEU A 14 -23.44 24.42 15.96
N ASN A 15 -24.50 24.02 15.27
CA ASN A 15 -25.10 22.68 15.36
C ASN A 15 -24.81 21.79 14.14
N SER A 16 -24.00 22.25 13.18
CA SER A 16 -23.77 21.53 11.91
C SER A 16 -22.77 20.37 12.01
N CYS A 17 -22.10 20.17 13.13
CA CYS A 17 -21.21 19.03 13.36
C CYS A 17 -21.90 17.96 14.21
N LYS A 18 -22.62 17.05 13.55
CA LYS A 18 -22.80 15.70 14.09
C LYS A 18 -21.77 14.80 13.42
N GLY A 19 -20.68 14.51 14.15
CA GLY A 19 -19.74 13.47 13.76
C GLY A 19 -20.47 12.15 13.71
N ASN A 20 -20.58 11.58 12.52
CA ASN A 20 -21.22 10.29 12.33
C ASN A 20 -20.17 9.22 12.69
N ASP A 21 -20.06 8.90 13.98
CA ASP A 21 -19.11 7.91 14.52
C ASP A 21 -19.59 6.48 14.25
N ASN A 22 -19.95 6.18 13.00
CA ASN A 22 -20.30 4.84 12.58
C ASN A 22 -19.01 4.02 12.43
N LYS A 23 -18.40 3.67 13.56
CA LYS A 23 -17.33 2.66 13.62
C LYS A 23 -17.93 1.32 13.19
N ILE A 24 -17.68 0.95 11.93
CA ILE A 24 -18.11 -0.33 11.40
C ILE A 24 -17.20 -1.40 11.98
N SER A 25 -17.83 -2.36 12.67
CA SER A 25 -17.19 -3.49 13.33
C SER A 25 -16.78 -4.62 12.38
N ASN A 26 -17.08 -4.51 11.08
CA ASN A 26 -16.78 -5.55 10.11
C ASN A 26 -15.34 -5.39 9.62
N SER A 27 -14.43 -6.07 10.30
CA SER A 27 -13.03 -6.15 9.94
C SER A 27 -12.86 -7.08 8.75
N TYR A 28 -12.64 -6.55 7.55
CA TYR A 28 -12.24 -7.37 6.42
C TYR A 28 -10.80 -7.87 6.63
N PRO A 29 -10.52 -9.17 6.41
CA PRO A 29 -9.17 -9.68 6.51
C PRO A 29 -8.33 -9.09 5.37
N LEU A 30 -7.48 -8.13 5.71
CA LEU A 30 -6.49 -7.57 4.79
C LEU A 30 -5.25 -8.47 4.78
N THR A 31 -4.63 -8.65 3.63
CA THR A 31 -3.30 -9.27 3.50
C THR A 31 -2.41 -8.36 2.69
N ILE A 32 -1.15 -8.23 3.11
CA ILE A 32 -0.13 -7.50 2.36
C ILE A 32 0.94 -8.49 1.95
N GLU A 33 1.20 -8.56 0.65
CA GLU A 33 2.19 -9.45 0.08
C GLU A 33 3.54 -8.74 -0.01
N ARG A 34 4.56 -9.36 0.58
CA ARG A 34 5.94 -8.90 0.56
C ARG A 34 6.66 -9.44 -0.68
N PHE A 35 6.28 -8.94 -1.86
CA PHE A 35 6.94 -9.37 -3.10
C PHE A 35 8.43 -9.04 -3.09
N ASP A 36 8.83 -7.92 -2.48
CA ASP A 36 10.23 -7.61 -2.20
C ASP A 36 10.95 -8.78 -1.50
N LYS A 37 10.36 -9.37 -0.44
CA LYS A 37 10.93 -10.55 0.22
C LYS A 37 10.93 -11.78 -0.69
N PHE A 38 9.80 -12.08 -1.32
CA PHE A 38 9.71 -13.23 -2.23
C PHE A 38 10.73 -13.16 -3.36
N PHE A 39 11.02 -11.96 -3.86
CA PHE A 39 12.03 -11.73 -4.88
C PHE A 39 13.45 -11.89 -4.30
N TYR A 40 13.84 -11.11 -3.29
CA TYR A 40 15.23 -11.11 -2.81
C TYR A 40 15.63 -12.35 -2.01
N GLU A 41 14.68 -13.13 -1.50
CA GLU A 41 14.93 -14.42 -0.85
C GLU A 41 14.84 -15.60 -1.84
N SER A 42 14.51 -15.34 -3.12
CA SER A 42 14.44 -16.38 -4.16
C SER A 42 15.82 -16.78 -4.68
N THR A 43 15.97 -18.04 -5.07
CA THR A 43 17.08 -18.48 -5.91
C THR A 43 16.75 -18.26 -7.40
N PRO A 44 17.75 -18.28 -8.30
CA PRO A 44 17.50 -18.23 -9.74
C PRO A 44 16.52 -19.30 -10.26
N ASN A 45 16.39 -20.44 -9.57
CA ASN A 45 15.44 -21.49 -9.93
C ASN A 45 13.99 -21.14 -9.50
N ASP A 46 13.83 -20.49 -8.35
CA ASP A 46 12.51 -20.12 -7.81
C ASP A 46 11.86 -18.97 -8.61
N LEU A 47 12.67 -18.20 -9.36
CA LEU A 47 12.18 -17.14 -10.25
C LEU A 47 11.11 -17.62 -11.24
N PHE A 48 11.15 -18.89 -11.65
CA PHE A 48 10.12 -19.44 -12.55
C PHE A 48 8.73 -19.45 -11.90
N ASP A 49 8.63 -19.95 -10.66
CA ASP A 49 7.37 -20.00 -9.92
C ASP A 49 6.92 -18.60 -9.50
N LEU A 50 7.87 -17.73 -9.16
CA LEU A 50 7.58 -16.34 -8.84
C LEU A 50 7.00 -15.60 -10.06
N LYS A 51 7.56 -15.82 -11.26
CA LYS A 51 7.03 -15.29 -12.53
C LYS A 51 5.62 -15.77 -12.83
N LYS A 52 5.33 -17.04 -12.56
CA LYS A 52 3.98 -17.59 -12.74
C LYS A 52 2.96 -16.95 -11.79
N THR A 53 3.40 -16.58 -10.59
CA THR A 53 2.53 -16.02 -9.54
C THR A 53 2.36 -14.50 -9.67
N TYR A 54 3.36 -13.80 -10.19
CA TYR A 54 3.40 -12.34 -10.36
C TYR A 54 3.77 -11.92 -11.79
N PRO A 55 3.13 -12.43 -12.85
CA PRO A 55 3.56 -12.17 -14.24
C PRO A 55 3.58 -10.68 -14.59
N PHE A 56 2.71 -9.87 -13.96
CA PHE A 56 2.64 -8.42 -14.11
C PHE A 56 3.87 -7.66 -13.57
N LEU A 57 4.70 -8.30 -12.73
CA LEU A 57 5.98 -7.75 -12.25
C LEU A 57 7.18 -8.26 -13.06
N PHE A 58 6.94 -9.11 -14.07
CA PHE A 58 7.98 -9.65 -14.95
C PHE A 58 7.61 -9.44 -16.43
N PRO A 59 7.71 -8.22 -16.96
CA PRO A 59 7.40 -7.95 -18.36
C PRO A 59 8.19 -8.85 -19.31
N GLU A 60 7.50 -9.49 -20.27
CA GLU A 60 8.06 -10.51 -21.17
C GLU A 60 9.23 -10.00 -22.04
N GLN A 61 9.31 -8.69 -22.24
CA GLN A 61 10.40 -8.02 -22.97
C GLN A 61 11.77 -8.14 -22.28
N TYR A 62 11.82 -8.47 -20.98
CA TYR A 62 13.05 -8.61 -20.23
C TYR A 62 13.45 -10.08 -20.04
N ASP A 63 14.66 -10.43 -20.49
CA ASP A 63 15.24 -11.77 -20.32
C ASP A 63 15.37 -12.14 -18.83
N ASN A 64 15.29 -13.43 -18.51
CA ASN A 64 15.55 -13.96 -17.17
C ASN A 64 16.89 -13.50 -16.58
N LYS A 65 17.91 -13.29 -17.44
CA LYS A 65 19.22 -12.76 -17.02
C LYS A 65 19.14 -11.40 -16.34
N VAL A 66 18.20 -10.53 -16.72
CA VAL A 66 18.03 -9.21 -16.10
C VAL A 66 17.65 -9.37 -14.63
N TRP A 67 16.69 -10.25 -14.35
CA TRP A 67 16.22 -10.53 -12.99
C TRP A 67 17.28 -11.23 -12.15
N ILE A 68 18.02 -12.19 -12.72
CA ILE A 68 19.14 -12.86 -12.05
C ILE A 68 20.26 -11.85 -11.74
N SER A 69 20.55 -10.93 -12.66
CA SER A 69 21.53 -9.87 -12.42
C SER A 69 21.07 -8.97 -11.27
N ARG A 70 19.79 -8.59 -11.26
CA ARG A 70 19.20 -7.77 -10.21
C ARG A 70 19.26 -8.43 -8.83
N LEU A 71 18.99 -9.72 -8.73
CA LEU A 71 19.13 -10.47 -7.46
C LEU A 71 20.56 -10.46 -6.92
N ASN A 72 21.56 -10.33 -7.79
CA ASN A 72 22.96 -10.37 -7.41
C ASN A 72 23.59 -8.99 -7.21
N ASP A 73 22.91 -7.92 -7.60
CA ASP A 73 23.38 -6.55 -7.50
C ASP A 73 23.55 -6.13 -6.03
N SER A 74 24.71 -5.55 -5.70
CA SER A 74 25.03 -5.17 -4.32
C SER A 74 24.18 -4.02 -3.80
N VAL A 75 23.86 -3.04 -4.65
CA VAL A 75 23.04 -1.89 -4.28
C VAL A 75 21.61 -2.35 -4.00
N GLN A 76 21.07 -3.23 -4.85
CA GLN A 76 19.74 -3.79 -4.65
C GLN A 76 19.64 -4.60 -3.34
N LYS A 77 20.68 -5.38 -3.01
CA LYS A 77 20.76 -6.11 -1.74
C LYS A 77 20.82 -5.18 -0.53
N GLU A 78 21.51 -4.05 -0.64
CA GLU A 78 21.59 -3.05 0.42
C GLU A 78 20.24 -2.35 0.64
N ILE A 79 19.56 -1.94 -0.43
CA ILE A 79 18.19 -1.40 -0.36
C ILE A 79 17.26 -2.43 0.29
N TYR A 80 17.34 -3.70 -0.13
CA TYR A 80 16.54 -4.76 0.47
C TYR A 80 16.83 -4.93 1.96
N SER A 81 18.11 -4.89 2.38
CA SER A 81 18.50 -4.97 3.78
C SER A 81 17.86 -3.85 4.60
N GLU A 82 17.90 -2.60 4.12
CA GLU A 82 17.30 -1.47 4.82
C GLU A 82 15.77 -1.55 4.87
N VAL A 83 15.12 -1.93 3.75
CA VAL A 83 13.67 -2.17 3.72
C VAL A 83 13.28 -3.27 4.70
N ASN A 84 14.00 -4.39 4.74
CA ASN A 84 13.70 -5.47 5.67
C ASN A 84 14.01 -5.11 7.13
N ARG A 85 14.97 -4.22 7.38
CA ARG A 85 15.29 -3.70 8.71
C ARG A 85 14.15 -2.82 9.24
N VAL A 86 13.68 -1.86 8.44
CA VAL A 86 12.59 -0.94 8.83
C VAL A 86 11.25 -1.67 8.84
N PHE A 87 10.96 -2.44 7.80
CA PHE A 87 9.73 -3.19 7.60
C PHE A 87 9.96 -4.68 7.78
N SER A 88 10.37 -5.11 8.99
CA SER A 88 10.56 -6.56 9.26
C SER A 88 9.23 -7.32 9.21
N ASN A 89 8.17 -6.72 9.75
CA ASN A 89 6.76 -7.06 9.60
C ASN A 89 5.99 -5.81 9.17
N LEU A 90 4.71 -5.97 8.83
CA LEU A 90 3.83 -4.86 8.43
C LEU A 90 2.57 -4.79 9.30
N ASP A 91 2.64 -5.18 10.57
CA ASP A 91 1.44 -5.30 11.41
C ASP A 91 0.79 -3.94 11.67
N ASN A 92 1.61 -2.89 11.85
CA ASN A 92 1.14 -1.52 12.03
C ASN A 92 0.52 -0.98 10.74
N GLU A 93 1.23 -1.09 9.62
CA GLU A 93 0.78 -0.64 8.31
C GLU A 93 -0.51 -1.38 7.90
N LYS A 94 -0.56 -2.70 8.15
CA LYS A 94 -1.75 -3.51 7.94
C LYS A 94 -2.93 -3.00 8.77
N THR A 95 -2.71 -2.69 10.04
CA THR A 95 -3.77 -2.16 10.92
C THR A 95 -4.31 -0.82 10.41
N GLU A 96 -3.43 0.08 10.01
CA GLU A 96 -3.80 1.39 9.49
C GLU A 96 -4.54 1.29 8.15
N ILE A 97 -4.03 0.50 7.21
CA ILE A 97 -4.65 0.28 5.90
C ILE A 97 -6.01 -0.42 6.06
N GLN A 98 -6.11 -1.39 6.97
CA GLN A 98 -7.37 -2.07 7.26
C GLN A 98 -8.40 -1.10 7.87
N SER A 99 -7.97 -0.21 8.77
CA SER A 99 -8.80 0.86 9.31
C SER A 99 -9.30 1.80 8.22
N PHE A 100 -8.43 2.19 7.28
CA PHE A 100 -8.82 2.99 6.12
C PHE A 100 -9.90 2.28 5.28
N TYR A 101 -9.67 1.03 4.88
CA TYR A 101 -10.62 0.32 4.03
C TYR A 101 -11.95 0.00 4.72
N ASN A 102 -11.94 -0.27 6.03
CA ASN A 102 -13.19 -0.45 6.79
C ASN A 102 -14.09 0.79 6.70
N ASN A 103 -13.49 1.98 6.79
CA ASN A 103 -14.21 3.25 6.60
C ASN A 103 -14.56 3.49 5.13
N PHE A 104 -13.68 3.15 4.19
CA PHE A 104 -13.90 3.35 2.76
C PHE A 104 -15.08 2.51 2.24
N ILE A 105 -15.13 1.22 2.57
CA ILE A 105 -16.17 0.28 2.13
C ILE A 105 -17.54 0.68 2.67
N PHE A 106 -17.61 1.39 3.81
CA PHE A 106 -18.86 1.97 4.29
C PHE A 106 -19.56 2.82 3.23
N TYR A 107 -18.78 3.72 2.62
CA TYR A 107 -19.26 4.68 1.65
C TYR A 107 -19.33 4.06 0.25
N PHE A 108 -18.49 3.06 -0.01
CA PHE A 108 -18.37 2.38 -1.29
C PHE A 108 -18.55 0.86 -1.15
N PRO A 109 -19.76 0.37 -0.81
CA PRO A 109 -19.99 -1.05 -0.48
C PRO A 109 -19.82 -2.01 -1.66
N LYS A 110 -19.74 -1.49 -2.89
CA LYS A 110 -19.48 -2.26 -4.11
C LYS A 110 -17.99 -2.30 -4.49
N TYR A 111 -17.13 -1.62 -3.74
CA TYR A 111 -15.71 -1.61 -4.02
C TYR A 111 -15.08 -2.94 -3.62
N GLU A 112 -14.33 -3.54 -4.54
CA GLU A 112 -13.53 -4.73 -4.28
C GLU A 112 -12.13 -4.31 -3.85
N LEU A 113 -11.70 -4.81 -2.69
CA LEU A 113 -10.36 -4.56 -2.17
C LEU A 113 -9.30 -5.05 -3.16
N PRO A 114 -8.33 -4.22 -3.54
CA PRO A 114 -7.24 -4.66 -4.38
C PRO A 114 -6.34 -5.65 -3.63
N ARG A 115 -5.58 -6.44 -4.37
CA ARG A 115 -4.44 -7.22 -3.87
C ARG A 115 -3.31 -6.24 -3.53
N LEU A 116 -2.92 -6.19 -2.26
CA LEU A 116 -1.86 -5.30 -1.78
C LEU A 116 -0.51 -5.98 -1.88
N ILE A 117 0.40 -5.38 -2.63
CA ILE A 117 1.72 -5.92 -2.90
C ILE A 117 2.75 -4.82 -2.64
N THR A 118 3.75 -5.15 -1.84
CA THR A 118 4.89 -4.27 -1.58
C THR A 118 6.10 -4.73 -2.39
N LEU A 119 6.87 -3.77 -2.87
CA LEU A 119 8.02 -4.01 -3.74
C LEU A 119 9.13 -2.99 -3.47
N ILE A 120 10.29 -3.21 -4.10
CA ILE A 120 11.38 -2.23 -4.20
C ILE A 120 11.37 -1.70 -5.63
N SER A 121 11.29 -0.38 -5.78
CA SER A 121 10.96 0.33 -7.01
C SER A 121 12.13 1.15 -7.58
N ASP A 122 13.34 0.95 -7.07
CA ASP A 122 14.50 1.82 -7.38
C ASP A 122 14.23 3.29 -7.01
N VAL A 123 13.51 3.50 -5.91
CA VAL A 123 13.17 4.82 -5.36
C VAL A 123 12.37 5.67 -6.36
N GLU A 124 11.36 5.06 -6.99
CA GLU A 124 10.48 5.74 -7.94
C GLU A 124 9.46 6.63 -7.21
N TYR A 125 9.89 7.84 -6.79
CA TYR A 125 9.09 8.75 -5.96
C TYR A 125 7.73 9.12 -6.54
N GLU A 126 7.67 9.36 -7.85
CA GLU A 126 6.43 9.75 -8.55
C GLU A 126 5.40 8.62 -8.53
N ASN A 127 5.86 7.36 -8.53
CA ASN A 127 5.04 6.16 -8.59
C ASN A 127 5.15 5.30 -7.33
N ARG A 128 5.40 5.92 -6.17
CA ARG A 128 5.57 5.24 -4.87
C ARG A 128 4.35 4.40 -4.44
N VAL A 129 3.16 4.73 -4.97
CA VAL A 129 1.94 3.93 -4.84
C VAL A 129 1.23 3.89 -6.20
N ILE A 130 1.00 2.70 -6.73
CA ILE A 130 0.30 2.49 -8.00
C ILE A 130 -0.97 1.67 -7.73
N LEU A 131 -2.13 2.25 -8.04
CA LEU A 131 -3.39 1.52 -8.11
C LEU A 131 -3.70 1.21 -9.57
N ALA A 132 -3.74 -0.08 -9.92
CA ALA A 132 -4.02 -0.55 -11.28
C ALA A 132 -5.06 -1.67 -11.21
N ASP A 133 -6.30 -1.34 -11.60
CA ASP A 133 -7.47 -2.22 -11.55
C ASP A 133 -7.67 -2.87 -10.17
N SER A 134 -7.21 -4.11 -9.99
CA SER A 134 -7.32 -4.89 -8.75
C SER A 134 -6.01 -5.01 -7.97
N LEU A 135 -4.97 -4.27 -8.35
CA LEU A 135 -3.65 -4.30 -7.71
C LEU A 135 -3.33 -2.95 -7.06
N LEU A 136 -2.84 -2.99 -5.82
CA LEU A 136 -2.25 -1.85 -5.15
C LEU A 136 -0.78 -2.16 -4.86
N LEU A 137 0.11 -1.54 -5.63
CA LEU A 137 1.56 -1.69 -5.52
C LEU A 137 2.13 -0.55 -4.67
N ILE A 138 3.00 -0.87 -3.72
CA ILE A 138 3.60 0.09 -2.78
C ILE A 138 5.13 -0.12 -2.76
N GLY A 139 5.89 0.90 -3.17
CA GLY A 139 7.36 0.87 -3.14
C GLY A 139 7.89 1.21 -1.74
N LEU A 140 8.25 0.22 -0.92
CA LEU A 140 8.67 0.43 0.48
C LEU A 140 10.01 1.17 0.61
N ASP A 141 10.85 1.08 -0.42
CA ASP A 141 12.11 1.81 -0.54
C ASP A 141 11.95 3.33 -0.53
N ASN A 142 10.75 3.85 -0.78
CA ASN A 142 10.43 5.27 -0.68
C ASN A 142 10.07 5.73 0.75
N TYR A 143 9.99 4.81 1.71
CA TYR A 143 9.48 5.08 3.06
C TYR A 143 10.46 4.68 4.17
N LEU A 144 11.76 4.64 3.87
CA LEU A 144 12.80 4.34 4.86
C LEU A 144 12.99 5.46 5.90
N GLY A 145 12.35 6.62 5.68
CA GLY A 145 12.43 7.78 6.55
C GLY A 145 13.74 8.56 6.42
N SER A 146 13.81 9.68 7.11
CA SER A 146 15.09 10.31 7.45
C SER A 146 15.57 9.71 8.77
N GLU A 147 16.87 9.46 8.91
CA GLU A 147 17.50 9.07 10.18
C GLU A 147 17.00 9.87 11.39
#